data_AF-A0A9P9XUA0-F1
#
_entry.id   AF-A0A9P9XUA0-F1
#
_cell.length_a   1.000
_cell.length_b   1.000
_cell.length_c   1.000
_cell.angle_alpha   90.00
_cell.angle_beta   90.00
_cell.angle_gamma   90.00
#
_symmetry.space_group_name_H-M   'P 1'
#
loop_
_entity.id
_entity.type
_entity.pdbx_description
1 polymer ?
#
loop_
_entity_poly.entity_id
_entity_poly.type
_entity_poly.pdbx_seq_one_letter_code
_entity_poly.pdbx_strand_id
1 'polypeptide(L)'
;VGSIKTVLGHTEGTAGIAGILKAAWALKNATIPPNLLFNELSAAVAPYYKDLAICREAIPWPTLPESQPRRASVNSFGFGGTNAHAILESYEAPPDSRAGAEQGSLFAPFIFSASSEYDLRANLQAFASYLEQHPYLAVHDISYTLRHRRSVLPHRVAFPAGSIASLRASIVAELESTDTPVGFRTLVKSGRSGRVLGVFTGQGAQYARMGSKLLEQSPLAQNTIRKLQGHLEELPAEDRPDWTLEAELLRAGETSRLDEAAISQPLCTAVQVMLVDVLAEAGVSFSAVVGHSSSEIGAAYAAGWLSARDAIIIAYYRGLHSSKAKSPNGDMQGAIMAVGMPMGDVLELCEDADFAGRLAVAACNSSSSVTISGDVDAIHELQLVLDDERTFNRVLKVDKAYHSRHMLPCA
;
A
#
# COMPACT_ATOMS: atom_id res chain seq x y z
N VAL A 1 14.65 29.78 -39.67
CA VAL A 1 14.28 28.71 -40.63
C VAL A 1 15.21 27.52 -40.43
N GLY A 2 14.67 26.31 -40.44
CA GLY A 2 15.52 25.12 -40.47
C GLY A 2 14.80 23.86 -40.91
N SER A 3 15.58 22.85 -41.27
CA SER A 3 15.12 21.56 -41.76
C SER A 3 15.76 20.44 -40.93
N ILE A 4 14.98 19.45 -40.49
CA ILE A 4 15.55 18.25 -39.85
C ILE A 4 16.28 17.35 -40.86
N LYS A 5 16.00 17.53 -42.16
CA LYS A 5 16.58 16.71 -43.23
C LYS A 5 18.09 16.89 -43.38
N THR A 6 18.63 18.03 -42.94
CA THR A 6 20.09 18.24 -42.92
C THR A 6 20.79 17.38 -41.86
N VAL A 7 20.04 16.82 -40.89
CA VAL A 7 20.57 16.03 -39.77
C VAL A 7 20.30 14.54 -39.98
N LEU A 8 19.07 14.17 -40.33
CA LEU A 8 18.64 12.76 -40.43
C LEU A 8 18.44 12.28 -41.88
N GLY A 9 18.69 13.13 -42.87
CA GLY A 9 18.31 12.86 -44.26
C GLY A 9 16.80 12.99 -44.52
N HIS A 10 16.39 12.66 -45.75
CA HIS A 10 14.99 12.69 -46.15
C HIS A 10 14.32 11.36 -45.78
N THR A 11 13.45 11.35 -44.75
CA THR A 11 12.80 10.13 -44.24
C THR A 11 11.49 9.79 -44.95
N GLU A 12 11.35 10.24 -46.21
CA GLU A 12 10.20 10.03 -47.09
C GLU A 12 8.85 10.30 -46.42
N GLY A 13 7.98 9.29 -46.31
CA GLY A 13 6.64 9.41 -45.74
C GLY A 13 6.63 9.95 -44.30
N THR A 14 7.74 9.89 -43.57
CA THR A 14 7.85 10.41 -42.20
C THR A 14 8.50 11.80 -42.11
N ALA A 15 8.91 12.40 -43.23
CA ALA A 15 9.66 13.66 -43.24
C ALA A 15 8.88 14.83 -42.62
N GLY A 16 7.55 14.84 -42.76
CA GLY A 16 6.68 15.82 -42.11
C GLY A 16 6.64 15.64 -40.59
N ILE A 17 6.47 14.40 -40.11
CA ILE A 17 6.44 14.07 -38.68
C ILE A 17 7.80 14.34 -38.02
N ALA A 18 8.91 14.04 -38.68
CA ALA A 18 10.24 14.41 -38.21
C ALA A 18 10.36 15.93 -38.02
N GLY A 19 9.80 16.73 -38.95
CA GLY A 19 9.71 18.18 -38.81
C GLY A 19 8.87 18.62 -37.60
N ILE A 20 7.75 17.96 -37.34
CA ILE A 20 6.90 18.17 -36.16
C ILE A 20 7.67 17.88 -34.87
N LEU A 21 8.41 16.76 -34.80
CA LEU A 21 9.22 16.43 -33.62
C LEU A 21 10.32 17.47 -33.37
N LYS A 22 11.02 17.93 -34.41
CA LYS A 22 11.99 19.04 -34.31
C LYS A 22 11.34 20.29 -33.71
N ALA A 23 10.19 20.68 -34.25
CA ALA A 23 9.46 21.87 -33.82
C ALA A 23 8.97 21.74 -32.37
N ALA A 24 8.38 20.60 -32.00
CA ALA A 24 7.89 20.35 -30.65
C ALA A 24 9.02 20.40 -29.60
N TRP A 25 10.17 19.77 -29.90
CA TRP A 25 11.34 19.84 -29.01
C TRP A 25 11.93 21.25 -28.92
N ALA A 26 11.98 21.99 -30.03
CA ALA A 26 12.45 23.38 -30.05
C ALA A 26 11.54 24.30 -29.21
N LEU A 27 10.22 24.13 -29.33
CA LEU A 27 9.21 24.86 -28.55
C LEU A 27 9.31 24.55 -27.05
N LYS A 28 9.45 23.26 -26.71
CA LYS A 28 9.56 22.77 -25.32
C LYS A 28 10.80 23.33 -24.61
N ASN A 29 11.94 23.35 -25.30
CA ASN A 29 13.22 23.80 -24.72
C ASN A 29 13.54 25.27 -25.01
N ALA A 30 12.59 26.01 -25.59
CA ALA A 30 12.76 27.41 -26.00
C ALA A 30 14.08 27.68 -26.74
N THR A 31 14.48 26.77 -27.63
CA THR A 31 15.76 26.82 -28.35
C THR A 31 15.55 26.36 -29.79
N ILE A 32 15.99 27.16 -30.76
CA ILE A 32 15.94 26.83 -32.18
C ILE A 32 17.24 26.11 -32.56
N PRO A 33 17.20 24.82 -32.94
CA PRO A 33 18.39 24.05 -33.28
C PRO A 33 18.97 24.43 -34.65
N PRO A 34 20.28 24.18 -34.87
CA PRO A 34 20.96 24.54 -36.11
C PRO A 34 20.55 23.68 -37.32
N ASN A 35 21.07 24.06 -38.48
CA ASN A 35 21.06 23.29 -39.72
C ASN A 35 22.50 22.84 -40.01
N LEU A 36 22.73 21.52 -39.97
CA LEU A 36 24.07 20.95 -40.08
C LEU A 36 24.76 21.25 -41.43
N LEU A 37 24.01 21.18 -42.53
CA LEU A 37 24.54 21.30 -43.89
C LEU A 37 24.22 22.67 -44.50
N PHE A 38 24.61 23.76 -43.83
CA PHE A 38 24.40 25.12 -44.32
C PHE A 38 25.65 26.01 -44.19
N ASN A 39 26.41 26.13 -45.28
CA ASN A 39 27.64 26.94 -45.34
C ASN A 39 27.44 28.25 -46.11
N GLU A 40 26.77 28.18 -47.27
CA GLU A 40 26.56 29.31 -48.17
C GLU A 40 25.10 29.33 -48.65
N LEU A 41 24.54 30.53 -48.80
CA LEU A 41 23.16 30.70 -49.29
C LEU A 41 23.13 30.46 -50.80
N SER A 42 22.20 29.61 -51.26
CA SER A 42 22.00 29.40 -52.70
C SER A 42 21.58 30.69 -53.40
N ALA A 43 22.23 31.03 -54.52
CA ALA A 43 21.90 32.20 -55.34
C ALA A 43 20.45 32.21 -55.81
N ALA A 44 19.86 31.03 -56.07
CA ALA A 44 18.45 30.90 -56.47
C ALA A 44 17.46 31.25 -55.34
N VAL A 45 17.90 31.16 -54.08
CA VAL A 45 17.07 31.44 -52.89
C VAL A 45 17.32 32.85 -52.36
N ALA A 46 18.46 33.48 -52.68
CA ALA A 46 18.85 34.81 -52.20
C ALA A 46 17.76 35.89 -52.36
N PRO A 47 16.99 35.96 -53.48
CA PRO A 47 15.90 36.92 -53.63
C PRO A 47 14.77 36.79 -52.59
N TYR A 48 14.58 35.59 -52.01
CA TYR A 48 13.50 35.27 -51.07
C TYR A 48 13.96 35.26 -49.60
N TYR A 49 15.22 35.56 -49.33
CA TYR A 49 15.83 35.38 -48.00
C TYR A 49 15.73 36.60 -47.08
N LYS A 50 15.33 37.78 -47.59
CA LYS A 50 15.40 39.08 -46.89
C LYS A 50 14.89 39.05 -45.44
N ASP A 51 13.74 38.43 -45.20
CA ASP A 51 13.07 38.39 -43.89
C ASP A 51 13.22 37.02 -43.19
N LEU A 52 14.20 36.21 -43.63
CA LEU A 52 14.44 34.86 -43.14
C LEU A 52 15.90 34.71 -42.70
N ALA A 53 16.11 33.88 -41.67
CA ALA A 53 17.45 33.48 -41.22
C ALA A 53 17.53 31.96 -41.10
N ILE A 54 18.55 31.33 -41.70
CA ILE A 54 18.84 29.91 -41.49
C ILE A 54 19.84 29.78 -40.33
N CYS A 55 19.42 29.08 -39.26
CA CYS A 55 20.21 28.94 -38.04
C CYS A 55 21.41 28.02 -38.28
N ARG A 56 22.63 28.51 -38.03
CA ARG A 56 23.89 27.74 -38.09
C ARG A 56 24.29 27.16 -36.74
N GLU A 57 23.86 27.82 -35.67
CA GLU A 57 24.09 27.43 -34.28
C GLU A 57 22.75 27.31 -33.56
N ALA A 58 22.75 26.67 -32.39
CA ALA A 58 21.58 26.64 -31.53
C ALA A 58 21.37 28.04 -30.94
N ILE A 59 20.20 28.64 -31.17
CA ILE A 59 19.89 29.98 -30.68
C ILE A 59 18.69 29.94 -29.73
N PRO A 60 18.65 30.80 -28.70
CA PRO A 60 17.47 30.95 -27.87
C PRO A 60 16.24 31.34 -28.70
N TRP A 61 15.06 30.97 -28.22
CA TRP A 61 13.81 31.44 -28.81
C TRP A 61 13.73 32.98 -28.71
N PRO A 62 13.27 33.69 -29.76
CA PRO A 62 13.11 35.14 -29.71
C PRO A 62 12.21 35.58 -28.54
N THR A 63 12.51 36.76 -27.97
CA THR A 63 11.65 37.38 -26.96
C THR A 63 10.27 37.64 -27.53
N LEU A 64 9.24 37.23 -26.79
CA LEU A 64 7.84 37.37 -27.19
C LEU A 64 7.13 38.39 -26.30
N PRO A 65 6.09 39.07 -26.81
CA PRO A 65 5.12 39.78 -25.99
C PRO A 65 4.52 38.89 -24.90
N GLU A 66 4.08 39.51 -23.81
CA GLU A 66 3.40 38.82 -22.72
C GLU A 66 2.14 38.10 -23.24
N SER A 67 1.88 36.89 -22.73
CA SER A 67 0.76 36.02 -23.15
C SER A 67 0.81 35.51 -24.59
N GLN A 68 1.92 35.67 -25.31
CA GLN A 68 2.08 35.07 -26.64
C GLN A 68 2.85 33.75 -26.59
N PRO A 69 2.26 32.61 -27.02
CA PRO A 69 2.98 31.35 -27.04
C PRO A 69 4.05 31.36 -28.12
N ARG A 70 5.12 30.59 -27.88
CA ARG A 70 6.12 30.28 -28.92
C ARG A 70 5.40 29.52 -30.04
N ARG A 71 5.65 29.91 -31.30
CA ARG A 71 4.97 29.33 -32.46
C ARG A 71 5.95 28.91 -33.55
N ALA A 72 5.75 27.73 -34.12
CA ALA A 72 6.55 27.19 -35.21
C ALA A 72 5.66 26.68 -36.34
N SER A 73 6.11 26.87 -37.59
CA SER A 73 5.48 26.28 -38.77
C SER A 73 6.29 25.11 -39.30
N VAL A 74 5.61 24.04 -39.70
CA VAL A 74 6.20 22.86 -40.33
C VAL A 74 5.60 22.68 -41.73
N ASN A 75 6.47 22.60 -42.73
CA ASN A 75 6.11 22.37 -44.13
C ASN A 75 6.52 20.98 -44.58
N SER A 76 5.67 20.32 -45.37
CA SER A 76 6.02 19.11 -46.12
C SER A 76 5.39 19.12 -47.51
N PHE A 77 6.21 18.92 -48.53
CA PHE A 77 5.80 18.93 -49.94
C PHE A 77 6.07 17.55 -50.54
N GLY A 78 5.02 16.87 -50.99
CA GLY A 78 5.12 15.56 -51.64
C GLY A 78 5.44 15.69 -53.12
N PHE A 79 6.14 14.72 -53.69
CA PHE A 79 6.52 14.72 -55.11
C PHE A 79 5.29 14.78 -56.06
N GLY A 80 4.14 14.27 -55.62
CA GLY A 80 2.88 14.32 -56.36
C GLY A 80 2.16 15.68 -56.33
N GLY A 81 2.76 16.71 -55.73
CA GLY A 81 2.22 18.07 -55.65
C GLY A 81 1.33 18.36 -54.44
N THR A 82 1.05 17.36 -53.60
CA THR A 82 0.30 17.55 -52.34
C THR A 82 1.18 18.24 -51.29
N ASN A 83 0.67 19.35 -50.74
CA ASN A 83 1.37 20.18 -49.76
C ASN A 83 0.65 20.16 -48.41
N ALA A 84 1.39 20.05 -47.32
CA ALA A 84 0.89 20.16 -45.97
C ALA A 84 1.65 21.23 -45.18
N HIS A 85 0.90 22.04 -44.42
CA HIS A 85 1.41 23.06 -43.50
C HIS A 85 0.76 22.87 -42.13
N ALA A 86 1.57 22.83 -41.08
CA ALA A 86 1.08 22.77 -39.71
C ALA A 86 1.69 23.89 -38.87
N ILE A 87 0.86 24.50 -38.00
CA ILE A 87 1.27 25.51 -37.03
C ILE A 87 1.23 24.87 -35.65
N LEU A 88 2.33 24.94 -34.92
CA LEU A 88 2.46 24.43 -33.56
C LEU A 88 2.68 25.59 -32.60
N GLU A 89 2.09 25.48 -31.41
CA GLU A 89 2.27 26.43 -30.31
C GLU A 89 2.82 25.72 -29.07
N SER A 90 3.62 26.42 -28.28
CA SER A 90 4.06 25.93 -26.99
C SER A 90 2.89 25.86 -26.02
N TYR A 91 2.77 24.74 -25.31
CA TYR A 91 1.86 24.62 -24.19
C TYR A 91 2.50 25.22 -22.93
N GLU A 92 1.86 26.22 -22.34
CA GLU A 92 2.22 26.77 -21.05
C GLU A 92 1.28 26.18 -20.01
N ALA A 93 1.82 25.31 -19.15
CA ALA A 93 1.04 24.73 -18.08
C ALA A 93 0.68 25.86 -17.07
N PRO A 94 -0.57 25.91 -16.59
CA PRO A 94 -0.90 26.80 -15.49
C PRO A 94 0.02 26.52 -14.29
N PRO A 95 0.37 27.53 -13.49
CA PRO A 95 1.27 27.36 -12.35
C PRO A 95 0.75 26.23 -11.44
N ASP A 96 1.63 25.29 -11.14
CA ASP A 96 1.25 24.07 -10.44
C ASP A 96 0.94 24.38 -8.97
N SER A 97 -0.35 24.43 -8.63
CA SER A 97 -0.84 24.69 -7.26
C SER A 97 -0.38 23.64 -6.23
N ARG A 98 0.26 22.55 -6.66
CA ARG A 98 0.73 21.44 -5.81
C ARG A 98 2.19 21.56 -5.36
N ALA A 99 2.92 22.55 -5.86
CA ALA A 99 4.30 22.81 -5.45
C ALA A 99 4.34 23.30 -3.98
N GLY A 100 4.29 22.37 -3.03
CA GLY A 100 4.33 22.68 -1.60
C GLY A 100 3.76 21.60 -0.67
N ALA A 101 3.05 20.60 -1.18
CA ALA A 101 2.53 19.50 -0.36
C ALA A 101 3.52 18.31 -0.33
N GLU A 102 4.73 18.52 0.21
CA GLU A 102 5.54 17.40 0.68
C GLU A 102 4.97 16.90 2.02
N GLN A 103 3.80 16.26 1.96
CA GLN A 103 3.33 15.46 3.08
C GLN A 103 4.07 14.13 2.99
N GLY A 104 4.96 13.90 3.97
CA GLY A 104 5.77 12.69 4.04
C GLY A 104 4.90 11.45 4.01
N SER A 105 4.96 10.69 2.92
CA SER A 105 4.37 9.36 2.85
C SER A 105 5.38 8.35 3.41
N LEU A 106 4.91 7.44 4.28
CA LEU A 106 5.70 6.32 4.79
C LEU A 106 6.39 5.55 3.66
N PHE A 107 5.64 5.29 2.60
CA PHE A 107 6.10 4.66 1.37
C PHE A 107 5.05 4.82 0.26
N ALA A 108 5.49 4.79 -0.99
CA ALA A 108 4.63 4.66 -2.15
C ALA A 108 4.82 3.28 -2.81
N PRO A 109 3.77 2.69 -3.41
CA PRO A 109 3.89 1.48 -4.19
C PRO A 109 4.42 1.81 -5.60
N PHE A 110 5.55 1.20 -5.97
CA PHE A 110 6.12 1.30 -7.32
C PHE A 110 5.89 0.02 -8.09
N ILE A 111 4.98 0.07 -9.06
CA ILE A 111 4.54 -1.10 -9.80
C ILE A 111 5.19 -1.13 -11.17
N PHE A 112 6.00 -2.14 -11.43
CA PHE A 112 6.57 -2.41 -12.74
C PHE A 112 5.85 -3.58 -13.37
N SER A 113 5.65 -3.51 -14.68
CA SER A 113 5.13 -4.65 -15.42
C SER A 113 5.66 -4.74 -16.83
N ALA A 114 5.76 -5.96 -17.35
CA ALA A 114 6.25 -6.23 -18.69
C ALA A 114 5.57 -7.45 -19.32
N SER A 115 5.82 -7.65 -20.61
CA SER A 115 5.23 -8.75 -21.39
C SER A 115 5.87 -10.10 -21.07
N SER A 116 7.14 -10.08 -20.64
CA SER A 116 7.95 -11.22 -20.25
C SER A 116 8.79 -10.87 -19.01
N GLU A 117 9.34 -11.88 -18.34
CA GLU A 117 10.31 -11.67 -17.26
C GLU A 117 11.59 -10.98 -17.75
N TYR A 118 12.07 -11.34 -18.95
CA TYR A 118 13.23 -10.73 -19.58
C TYR A 118 13.04 -9.20 -19.73
N ASP A 119 11.90 -8.79 -20.29
CA ASP A 119 11.57 -7.36 -20.45
C ASP A 119 11.41 -6.67 -19.08
N LEU A 120 10.87 -7.36 -18.09
CA LEU A 120 10.73 -6.82 -16.74
C LEU A 120 12.10 -6.50 -16.14
N ARG A 121 13.03 -7.46 -16.22
CA ARG A 121 14.41 -7.29 -15.78
C ARG A 121 15.11 -6.14 -16.51
N ALA A 122 14.98 -6.05 -17.84
CA ALA A 122 15.55 -4.96 -18.63
C ALA A 122 14.96 -3.59 -18.24
N ASN A 123 13.64 -3.51 -18.03
CA ASN A 123 12.97 -2.29 -17.59
C ASN A 123 13.47 -1.85 -16.21
N LEU A 124 13.61 -2.79 -15.26
CA LEU A 124 14.12 -2.51 -13.92
C LEU A 124 15.57 -2.01 -13.95
N GLN A 125 16.43 -2.61 -14.75
CA GLN A 125 17.82 -2.17 -14.92
C GLN A 125 17.88 -0.74 -15.48
N ALA A 126 17.15 -0.48 -16.57
CA ALA A 126 17.08 0.86 -17.15
C ALA A 126 16.52 1.90 -16.16
N PHE A 127 15.52 1.50 -15.37
CA PHE A 127 14.92 2.39 -14.38
C PHE A 127 15.86 2.66 -13.20
N ALA A 128 16.61 1.65 -12.72
CA ALA A 128 17.61 1.85 -11.68
C ALA A 128 18.69 2.85 -12.11
N SER A 129 19.18 2.76 -13.36
CA SER A 129 20.11 3.73 -13.93
C SER A 129 19.48 5.12 -14.09
N TYR A 130 18.20 5.19 -14.48
CA TYR A 130 17.46 6.45 -14.55
C TYR A 130 17.34 7.14 -13.19
N LEU A 131 16.98 6.38 -12.14
CA LEU A 131 16.87 6.90 -10.76
C LEU A 131 18.22 7.39 -10.22
N GLU A 132 19.31 6.72 -10.57
CA GLU A 132 20.67 7.15 -10.20
C GLU A 132 21.03 8.52 -10.77
N GLN A 133 20.61 8.79 -12.01
CA GLN A 133 20.83 10.07 -12.67
C GLN A 133 19.87 11.18 -12.21
N HIS A 134 18.76 10.82 -11.55
CA HIS A 134 17.69 11.75 -11.17
C HIS A 134 17.25 11.55 -9.70
N PRO A 135 18.15 11.76 -8.72
CA PRO A 135 17.86 11.51 -7.30
C PRO A 135 16.82 12.47 -6.69
N TYR A 136 16.54 13.60 -7.35
CA TYR A 136 15.65 14.66 -6.88
C TYR A 136 14.21 14.52 -7.38
N LEU A 137 13.85 13.41 -8.04
CA LEU A 137 12.48 13.19 -8.52
C LEU A 137 11.50 13.04 -7.35
N ALA A 138 10.30 13.59 -7.54
CA ALA A 138 9.20 13.38 -6.62
C ALA A 138 8.74 11.90 -6.65
N VAL A 139 8.92 11.23 -5.52
CA VAL A 139 8.55 9.81 -5.28
C VAL A 139 7.09 9.54 -5.68
N HIS A 140 6.19 10.45 -5.30
CA HIS A 140 4.76 10.34 -5.59
C HIS A 140 4.46 10.38 -7.10
N ASP A 141 5.10 11.27 -7.86
CA ASP A 141 4.85 11.41 -9.29
C ASP A 141 5.29 10.18 -10.07
N ILE A 142 6.38 9.54 -9.65
CA ILE A 142 6.83 8.28 -10.22
C ILE A 142 5.80 7.18 -9.93
N SER A 143 5.39 7.02 -8.66
CA SER A 143 4.40 6.01 -8.28
C SER A 143 3.08 6.19 -9.04
N TYR A 144 2.58 7.43 -9.10
CA TYR A 144 1.40 7.80 -9.87
C TYR A 144 1.57 7.48 -11.36
N THR A 145 2.71 7.83 -11.96
CA THR A 145 2.98 7.57 -13.38
C THR A 145 3.02 6.07 -13.69
N LEU A 146 3.71 5.29 -12.86
CA LEU A 146 3.77 3.83 -13.00
C LEU A 146 2.40 3.17 -12.86
N ARG A 147 1.52 3.70 -11.99
CA ARG A 147 0.19 3.14 -11.76
C ARG A 147 -0.86 3.59 -12.79
N HIS A 148 -0.92 4.87 -13.10
CA HIS A 148 -2.03 5.48 -13.85
C HIS A 148 -1.66 5.87 -15.28
N ARG A 149 -0.37 5.98 -15.60
CA ARG A 149 0.12 6.46 -16.91
C ARG A 149 0.93 5.39 -17.65
N ARG A 150 0.82 4.14 -17.24
CA ARG A 150 1.44 2.97 -17.86
C ARG A 150 0.44 1.83 -17.95
N SER A 151 0.58 1.02 -18.99
CA SER A 151 -0.17 -0.23 -19.14
C SER A 151 0.26 -1.22 -18.05
N VAL A 152 -0.69 -2.02 -17.57
CA VAL A 152 -0.42 -3.11 -16.63
C VAL A 152 -0.34 -4.43 -17.40
N LEU A 153 0.84 -5.04 -17.41
CA LEU A 153 1.17 -6.25 -18.17
C LEU A 153 1.26 -7.50 -17.26
N PRO A 154 1.39 -8.72 -17.82
CA PRO A 154 1.26 -9.95 -17.04
C PRO A 154 2.39 -10.22 -16.04
N HIS A 155 3.64 -9.88 -16.35
CA HIS A 155 4.77 -10.02 -15.42
C HIS A 155 4.84 -8.76 -14.58
N ARG A 156 4.82 -8.87 -13.25
CA ARG A 156 4.71 -7.73 -12.34
C ARG A 156 5.65 -7.87 -11.15
N VAL A 157 6.15 -6.73 -10.68
CA VAL A 157 6.81 -6.60 -9.38
C VAL A 157 6.38 -5.27 -8.76
N ALA A 158 6.27 -5.24 -7.43
CA ALA A 158 5.92 -4.04 -6.69
C ALA A 158 6.95 -3.79 -5.58
N PHE A 159 7.45 -2.57 -5.50
CA PHE A 159 8.38 -2.15 -4.44
C PHE A 159 7.71 -1.10 -3.55
N PRO A 160 7.62 -1.32 -2.23
CA PRO A 160 7.31 -0.25 -1.28
C PRO A 160 8.58 0.56 -1.01
N ALA A 161 8.55 1.87 -1.29
CA ALA A 161 9.70 2.74 -1.03
C ALA A 161 9.27 4.16 -0.61
N GLY A 162 9.97 4.73 0.36
CA GLY A 162 9.73 6.10 0.85
C GLY A 162 10.63 7.15 0.18
N SER A 163 11.66 6.72 -0.54
CA SER A 163 12.61 7.60 -1.23
C SER A 163 13.12 6.98 -2.53
N ILE A 164 13.62 7.83 -3.43
CA ILE A 164 14.28 7.38 -4.67
C ILE A 164 15.44 6.43 -4.40
N ALA A 165 16.24 6.72 -3.37
CA ALA A 165 17.35 5.87 -2.94
C ALA A 165 16.87 4.49 -2.48
N SER A 166 15.82 4.42 -1.64
CA SER A 166 15.26 3.15 -1.17
C SER A 166 14.63 2.35 -2.32
N LEU A 167 13.95 3.01 -3.26
CA LEU A 167 13.38 2.36 -4.45
C LEU A 167 14.48 1.74 -5.31
N ARG A 168 15.54 2.50 -5.60
CA ARG A 168 16.68 1.99 -6.37
C ARG A 168 17.32 0.79 -5.67
N ALA A 169 17.54 0.88 -4.35
CA ALA A 169 18.12 -0.21 -3.58
C ALA A 169 17.25 -1.49 -3.66
N SER A 170 15.93 -1.38 -3.53
CA SER A 170 15.02 -2.52 -3.67
C SER A 170 15.04 -3.12 -5.09
N ILE A 171 15.11 -2.28 -6.13
CA ILE A 171 15.23 -2.75 -7.52
C ILE A 171 16.53 -3.51 -7.73
N VAL A 172 17.66 -2.98 -7.24
CA VAL A 172 18.97 -3.63 -7.37
C VAL A 172 18.98 -4.97 -6.62
N ALA A 173 18.47 -5.02 -5.39
CA ALA A 173 18.39 -6.25 -4.61
C ALA A 173 17.56 -7.34 -5.32
N GLU A 174 16.42 -6.98 -5.92
CA GLU A 174 15.61 -7.90 -6.72
C GLU A 174 16.36 -8.41 -7.96
N LEU A 175 17.13 -7.54 -8.62
CA LEU A 175 17.91 -7.90 -9.80
C LEU A 175 19.10 -8.83 -9.46
N GLU A 176 19.66 -8.69 -8.26
CA GLU A 176 20.78 -9.51 -7.77
C GLU A 176 20.33 -10.88 -7.23
N SER A 177 19.05 -11.04 -6.86
CA SER A 177 18.50 -12.35 -6.46
C SER A 177 18.62 -13.36 -7.60
N THR A 178 19.33 -14.46 -7.36
CA THR A 178 19.51 -15.58 -8.29
C THR A 178 18.57 -16.75 -8.04
N ASP A 179 17.99 -16.82 -6.83
CA ASP A 179 17.24 -18.00 -6.39
C ASP A 179 15.77 -17.96 -6.83
N THR A 180 15.28 -16.79 -7.25
CA THR A 180 13.89 -16.57 -7.63
C THR A 180 13.77 -15.80 -8.94
N PRO A 181 12.79 -16.14 -9.81
CA PRO A 181 12.42 -15.28 -10.94
C PRO A 181 12.09 -13.86 -10.49
N VAL A 182 12.32 -12.88 -11.37
CA VAL A 182 11.98 -11.48 -11.05
C VAL A 182 10.47 -11.29 -11.05
N GLY A 183 9.94 -10.84 -9.91
CA GLY A 183 8.51 -10.66 -9.73
C GLY A 183 7.69 -11.93 -9.96
N PHE A 184 6.46 -11.78 -10.45
CA PHE A 184 5.57 -12.90 -10.70
C PHE A 184 4.74 -12.69 -11.96
N ARG A 185 4.31 -13.80 -12.58
CA ARG A 185 3.36 -13.78 -13.69
C ARG A 185 1.94 -13.92 -13.14
N THR A 186 1.08 -12.94 -13.42
CA THR A 186 -0.33 -13.04 -13.05
C THR A 186 -1.04 -14.10 -13.90
N LEU A 187 -1.77 -14.99 -13.23
CA LEU A 187 -2.65 -15.98 -13.88
C LEU A 187 -4.07 -15.43 -14.13
N VAL A 188 -4.36 -14.23 -13.63
CA VAL A 188 -5.69 -13.62 -13.74
C VAL A 188 -5.90 -13.16 -15.18
N LYS A 189 -6.82 -13.83 -15.90
CA LYS A 189 -7.29 -13.37 -17.21
C LYS A 189 -7.83 -11.95 -17.08
N SER A 190 -7.51 -11.09 -18.04
CA SER A 190 -8.00 -9.71 -18.10
C SER A 190 -9.52 -9.66 -17.90
N GLY A 191 -10.00 -8.82 -16.98
CA GLY A 191 -11.43 -8.54 -16.81
C GLY A 191 -12.11 -9.12 -15.57
N ARG A 192 -11.44 -9.95 -14.76
CA ARG A 192 -11.96 -10.34 -13.42
C ARG A 192 -11.11 -9.65 -12.35
N SER A 193 -11.73 -8.80 -11.52
CA SER A 193 -11.11 -8.38 -10.27
C SER A 193 -10.95 -9.62 -9.38
N GLY A 194 -9.79 -9.74 -8.73
CA GLY A 194 -9.59 -10.78 -7.71
C GLY A 194 -10.60 -10.56 -6.57
N ARG A 195 -11.12 -11.65 -6.01
CA ARG A 195 -11.90 -11.58 -4.77
C ARG A 195 -10.92 -11.53 -3.60
N VAL A 196 -11.10 -10.55 -2.71
CA VAL A 196 -10.27 -10.38 -1.51
C VAL A 196 -11.06 -10.86 -0.30
N LEU A 197 -10.50 -11.78 0.48
CA LEU A 197 -11.04 -12.19 1.78
C LEU A 197 -10.33 -11.37 2.87
N GLY A 198 -11.08 -10.59 3.65
CA GLY A 198 -10.56 -9.92 4.83
C GLY A 198 -10.53 -10.88 6.01
N VAL A 199 -9.34 -11.22 6.50
CA VAL A 199 -9.16 -12.08 7.67
C VAL A 199 -8.72 -11.21 8.84
N PHE A 200 -9.58 -11.11 9.86
CA PHE A 200 -9.34 -10.32 11.06
C PHE A 200 -8.81 -11.24 12.15
N THR A 201 -7.68 -10.88 12.74
CA THR A 201 -6.98 -11.68 13.75
C THR A 201 -7.42 -11.31 15.15
N GLY A 202 -7.72 -12.31 15.98
CA GLY A 202 -8.09 -12.13 17.37
C GLY A 202 -6.92 -11.69 18.27
N GLN A 203 -7.14 -11.79 19.58
CA GLN A 203 -6.13 -11.51 20.60
C GLN A 203 -4.94 -12.48 20.50
N GLY A 204 -3.73 -11.96 20.70
CA GLY A 204 -2.44 -12.66 20.58
C GLY A 204 -1.55 -12.15 19.44
N ALA A 205 -2.11 -11.41 18.48
CA ALA A 205 -1.36 -10.80 17.38
C ALA A 205 -0.86 -9.37 17.68
N GLN A 206 -1.30 -8.77 18.79
CA GLN A 206 -0.89 -7.44 19.18
C GLN A 206 0.59 -7.39 19.58
N TYR A 207 1.21 -6.25 19.29
CA TYR A 207 2.58 -5.94 19.69
C TYR A 207 2.69 -4.47 20.05
N ALA A 208 3.64 -4.13 20.93
CA ALA A 208 3.87 -2.74 21.34
C ALA A 208 4.11 -1.86 20.10
N ARG A 209 3.42 -0.71 20.06
CA ARG A 209 3.43 0.20 18.91
C ARG A 209 2.85 -0.36 17.60
N MET A 210 1.94 -1.33 17.66
CA MET A 210 1.16 -1.73 16.48
C MET A 210 0.43 -0.52 15.89
N GLY A 211 0.52 -0.34 14.56
CA GLY A 211 -0.11 0.80 13.87
C GLY A 211 0.53 2.17 14.13
N SER A 212 1.52 2.31 15.03
CA SER A 212 2.04 3.64 15.43
C SER A 212 2.61 4.43 14.26
N LYS A 213 3.33 3.77 13.34
CA LYS A 213 3.92 4.44 12.17
C LYS A 213 2.86 5.05 11.25
N LEU A 214 1.73 4.37 11.09
CA LEU A 214 0.58 4.90 10.35
C LEU A 214 0.00 6.11 11.08
N LEU A 215 -0.17 6.01 12.39
CA LEU A 215 -0.67 7.11 13.21
C LEU A 215 0.26 8.34 13.16
N GLU A 216 1.57 8.15 13.14
CA GLU A 216 2.55 9.24 13.11
C GLU A 216 2.60 9.97 11.75
N GLN A 217 2.25 9.30 10.64
CA GLN A 217 2.52 9.80 9.28
C GLN A 217 1.31 9.90 8.35
N SER A 218 0.17 9.27 8.69
CA SER A 218 -1.03 9.27 7.86
C SER A 218 -2.14 10.13 8.49
N PRO A 219 -2.54 11.24 7.85
CA PRO A 219 -3.68 12.04 8.30
C PRO A 219 -4.99 11.24 8.40
N LEU A 220 -5.19 10.25 7.50
CA LEU A 220 -6.34 9.36 7.54
C LEU A 220 -6.34 8.50 8.80
N ALA A 221 -5.18 7.92 9.15
CA ALA A 221 -5.03 7.14 10.37
C ALA A 221 -5.30 7.98 11.63
N GLN A 222 -4.72 9.18 11.70
CA GLN A 222 -4.94 10.13 12.79
C GLN A 222 -6.41 10.50 12.95
N ASN A 223 -7.09 10.82 11.84
CA ASN A 223 -8.51 11.15 11.87
C ASN A 223 -9.37 9.97 12.31
N THR A 224 -9.02 8.75 11.88
CA THR A 224 -9.73 7.53 12.29
C THR A 224 -9.61 7.30 13.79
N ILE A 225 -8.38 7.28 14.32
CA ILE A 225 -8.15 7.07 15.76
C ILE A 225 -8.78 8.19 16.59
N ARG A 226 -8.70 9.45 16.16
CA ARG A 226 -9.35 10.58 16.84
C ARG A 226 -10.87 10.43 16.88
N LYS A 227 -11.48 9.97 15.79
CA LYS A 227 -12.93 9.72 15.74
C LYS A 227 -13.34 8.60 16.70
N LEU A 228 -12.60 7.50 16.73
CA LEU A 228 -12.85 6.40 17.67
C LEU A 228 -12.67 6.83 19.12
N GLN A 229 -11.65 7.65 19.40
CA GLN A 229 -11.42 8.23 20.72
C GLN A 229 -12.60 9.13 21.14
N GLY A 230 -13.11 9.97 20.23
CA GLY A 230 -14.30 10.80 20.51
C GLY A 230 -15.53 9.97 20.92
N HIS A 231 -15.73 8.80 20.31
CA HIS A 231 -16.81 7.90 20.71
C HIS A 231 -16.64 7.31 22.12
N LEU A 232 -15.41 7.11 22.58
CA LEU A 232 -15.13 6.69 23.97
C LEU A 232 -15.32 7.86 24.95
N GLU A 233 -15.01 9.09 24.53
CA GLU A 233 -15.21 10.29 25.34
C GLU A 233 -16.71 10.62 25.54
N GLU A 234 -17.57 10.20 24.62
CA GLU A 234 -19.03 10.31 24.73
C GLU A 234 -19.66 9.35 25.77
N LEU A 235 -18.90 8.37 26.28
CA LEU A 235 -19.39 7.44 27.30
C LEU A 235 -19.72 8.17 28.63
N PRO A 236 -20.62 7.60 29.45
CA PRO A 236 -20.87 8.06 30.82
C PRO A 236 -19.57 8.19 31.62
N ALA A 237 -19.52 9.12 32.58
CA ALA A 237 -18.29 9.44 33.30
C ALA A 237 -17.73 8.25 34.08
N GLU A 238 -18.60 7.35 34.54
CA GLU A 238 -18.29 6.11 35.23
C GLU A 238 -17.61 5.05 34.35
N ASP A 239 -17.89 5.07 33.04
CA ASP A 239 -17.38 4.11 32.06
C ASP A 239 -16.33 4.72 31.12
N ARG A 240 -16.06 6.02 31.22
CA ARG A 240 -15.11 6.69 30.35
C ARG A 240 -13.68 6.26 30.71
N PRO A 241 -12.85 5.82 29.74
CA PRO A 241 -11.46 5.49 30.01
C PRO A 241 -10.67 6.72 30.46
N ASP A 242 -9.75 6.51 31.40
CA ASP A 242 -8.76 7.50 31.86
C ASP A 242 -7.50 7.55 30.97
N TRP A 243 -7.48 6.75 29.92
CA TRP A 243 -6.44 6.65 28.90
C TRP A 243 -7.00 6.98 27.52
N THR A 244 -6.11 7.22 26.54
CA THR A 244 -6.50 7.48 25.15
C THR A 244 -5.92 6.43 24.21
N LEU A 245 -6.64 6.14 23.12
CA LEU A 245 -6.21 5.21 22.08
C LEU A 245 -4.83 5.60 21.52
N GLU A 246 -4.64 6.88 21.21
CA GLU A 246 -3.39 7.40 20.66
C GLU A 246 -2.22 7.23 21.65
N ALA A 247 -2.39 7.61 22.91
CA ALA A 247 -1.33 7.47 23.90
C ALA A 247 -0.91 6.00 24.05
N GLU A 248 -1.85 5.08 24.19
CA GLU A 248 -1.53 3.66 24.36
C GLU A 248 -0.91 3.03 23.09
N LEU A 249 -1.32 3.44 21.88
CA LEU A 249 -0.69 2.99 20.63
C LEU A 249 0.75 3.49 20.45
N LEU A 250 1.13 4.61 21.09
CA LEU A 250 2.48 5.17 21.01
C LEU A 250 3.42 4.64 22.11
N ARG A 251 2.89 3.98 23.14
CA ARG A 251 3.69 3.38 24.23
C ARG A 251 4.57 2.23 23.72
N ALA A 252 5.76 2.14 24.30
CA ALA A 252 6.81 1.22 23.87
C ALA A 252 7.37 0.40 25.04
N GLY A 253 7.93 -0.77 24.72
CA GLY A 253 8.64 -1.62 25.68
C GLY A 253 7.80 -1.94 26.92
N GLU A 254 8.44 -1.92 28.08
CA GLU A 254 7.87 -2.22 29.40
C GLU A 254 6.70 -1.30 29.80
N THR A 255 6.50 -0.17 29.12
CA THR A 255 5.38 0.73 29.43
C THR A 255 4.09 0.34 28.72
N SER A 256 4.13 -0.58 27.76
CA SER A 256 2.96 -1.03 27.01
C SER A 256 2.05 -1.90 27.89
N ARG A 257 0.73 -1.66 27.84
CA ARG A 257 -0.30 -2.40 28.60
C ARG A 257 -1.12 -3.38 27.72
N LEU A 258 -0.55 -3.81 26.59
CA LEU A 258 -1.23 -4.68 25.60
C LEU A 258 -1.46 -6.13 26.06
N ASP A 259 -1.00 -6.47 27.24
CA ASP A 259 -1.31 -7.67 28.00
C ASP A 259 -2.63 -7.53 28.78
N GLU A 260 -3.05 -6.31 29.12
CA GLU A 260 -4.35 -6.05 29.75
C GLU A 260 -5.48 -6.15 28.72
N ALA A 261 -6.46 -7.02 28.96
CA ALA A 261 -7.60 -7.20 28.06
C ALA A 261 -8.44 -5.92 27.85
N ALA A 262 -8.56 -5.10 28.90
CA ALA A 262 -9.26 -3.82 28.87
C ALA A 262 -8.62 -2.78 27.93
N ILE A 263 -7.32 -2.93 27.64
CA ILE A 263 -6.56 -2.05 26.73
C ILE A 263 -6.41 -2.70 25.37
N SER A 264 -5.98 -3.97 25.34
CA SER A 264 -5.65 -4.67 24.10
C SER A 264 -6.84 -4.87 23.17
N GLN A 265 -8.04 -5.19 23.69
CA GLN A 265 -9.22 -5.41 22.84
C GLN A 265 -9.68 -4.15 22.08
N PRO A 266 -9.91 -2.99 22.74
CA PRO A 266 -10.25 -1.77 22.00
C PRO A 266 -9.11 -1.30 21.10
N LEU A 267 -7.84 -1.44 21.48
CA LEU A 267 -6.71 -1.08 20.62
C LEU A 267 -6.62 -1.95 19.36
N CYS A 268 -6.75 -3.27 19.48
CA CYS A 268 -6.79 -4.18 18.33
C CYS A 268 -7.91 -3.79 17.37
N THR A 269 -9.10 -3.51 17.91
CA THR A 269 -10.26 -3.10 17.11
C THR A 269 -10.01 -1.75 16.43
N ALA A 270 -9.44 -0.77 17.13
CA ALA A 270 -9.11 0.53 16.57
C ALA A 270 -8.10 0.42 15.42
N VAL A 271 -7.07 -0.43 15.57
CA VAL A 271 -6.10 -0.70 14.50
C VAL A 271 -6.77 -1.41 13.33
N GLN A 272 -7.65 -2.38 13.56
CA GLN A 272 -8.40 -3.06 12.49
C GLN A 272 -9.29 -2.10 11.71
N VAL A 273 -10.05 -1.25 12.40
CA VAL A 273 -10.87 -0.19 11.78
C VAL A 273 -9.99 0.76 10.95
N MET A 274 -8.88 1.23 11.51
CA MET A 274 -7.92 2.09 10.80
C MET A 274 -7.36 1.44 9.53
N LEU A 275 -7.01 0.15 9.59
CA LEU A 275 -6.50 -0.58 8.42
C LEU A 275 -7.58 -0.78 7.35
N VAL A 276 -8.83 -1.03 7.75
CA VAL A 276 -9.97 -1.11 6.83
C VAL A 276 -10.17 0.22 6.11
N ASP A 277 -10.12 1.34 6.83
CA ASP A 277 -10.30 2.68 6.25
C ASP A 277 -9.16 3.01 5.27
N VAL A 278 -7.91 2.69 5.62
CA VAL A 278 -6.75 2.85 4.72
C VAL A 278 -6.89 2.00 3.45
N LEU A 279 -7.35 0.75 3.58
CA LEU A 279 -7.57 -0.13 2.43
C LEU A 279 -8.71 0.36 1.54
N ALA A 280 -9.80 0.85 2.14
CA ALA A 280 -10.92 1.43 1.41
C ALA A 280 -10.50 2.68 0.62
N GLU A 281 -9.70 3.57 1.23
CA GLU A 281 -9.13 4.75 0.55
C GLU A 281 -8.21 4.35 -0.62
N ALA A 282 -7.48 3.23 -0.48
CA ALA A 282 -6.67 2.65 -1.55
C ALA A 282 -7.48 1.94 -2.65
N GLY A 283 -8.82 1.94 -2.54
CA GLY A 283 -9.73 1.28 -3.48
C GLY A 283 -9.78 -0.24 -3.35
N VAL A 284 -9.38 -0.80 -2.21
CA VAL A 284 -9.46 -2.23 -1.90
C VAL A 284 -10.80 -2.52 -1.22
N SER A 285 -11.58 -3.42 -1.80
CA SER A 285 -12.85 -3.89 -1.24
C SER A 285 -12.80 -5.38 -0.93
N PHE A 286 -13.32 -5.78 0.22
CA PHE A 286 -13.46 -7.19 0.58
C PHE A 286 -14.69 -7.80 -0.08
N SER A 287 -14.55 -9.00 -0.64
CA SER A 287 -15.66 -9.82 -1.15
C SER A 287 -16.31 -10.66 -0.04
N ALA A 288 -15.56 -10.93 1.01
CA ALA A 288 -16.00 -11.60 2.22
C ALA A 288 -15.07 -11.20 3.37
N VAL A 289 -15.54 -11.32 4.60
CA VAL A 289 -14.74 -11.10 5.80
C VAL A 289 -14.96 -12.24 6.78
N VAL A 290 -13.93 -12.56 7.55
CA VAL A 290 -13.98 -13.52 8.65
C VAL A 290 -13.20 -12.95 9.83
N GLY A 291 -13.76 -13.03 11.02
CA GLY A 291 -13.09 -12.66 12.26
C GLY A 291 -12.82 -13.88 13.11
N HIS A 292 -11.73 -13.85 13.86
CA HIS A 292 -11.42 -14.84 14.89
C HIS A 292 -11.70 -14.22 16.26
N SER A 293 -12.74 -14.71 16.96
CA SER A 293 -13.11 -14.26 18.31
C SER A 293 -13.38 -12.74 18.37
N SER A 294 -12.63 -12.00 19.20
CA SER A 294 -12.77 -10.55 19.41
C SER A 294 -12.71 -9.73 18.12
N SER A 295 -12.03 -10.25 17.10
CA SER A 295 -11.85 -9.56 15.83
C SER A 295 -13.06 -9.69 14.88
N GLU A 296 -14.09 -10.46 15.26
CA GLU A 296 -15.40 -10.38 14.60
C GLU A 296 -15.99 -8.97 14.66
N ILE A 297 -15.63 -8.18 15.67
CA ILE A 297 -16.01 -6.77 15.77
C ILE A 297 -15.44 -5.97 14.57
N GLY A 298 -14.14 -6.12 14.31
CA GLY A 298 -13.47 -5.51 13.16
C GLY A 298 -13.99 -6.04 11.82
N ALA A 299 -14.27 -7.34 11.72
CA ALA A 299 -14.88 -7.93 10.53
C ALA A 299 -16.30 -7.38 10.28
N ALA A 300 -17.14 -7.27 11.30
CA ALA A 300 -18.49 -6.73 11.20
C ALA A 300 -18.48 -5.24 10.80
N TYR A 301 -17.51 -4.46 11.29
CA TYR A 301 -17.24 -3.10 10.80
C TYR A 301 -16.90 -3.11 9.30
N ALA A 302 -15.95 -3.95 8.88
CA ALA A 302 -15.52 -4.02 7.49
C ALA A 302 -16.62 -4.50 6.52
N ALA A 303 -17.58 -5.29 7.01
CA ALA A 303 -18.77 -5.68 6.26
C ALA A 303 -19.90 -4.63 6.30
N GLY A 304 -19.75 -3.55 7.04
CA GLY A 304 -20.76 -2.48 7.18
C GLY A 304 -21.93 -2.78 8.11
N TRP A 305 -21.81 -3.83 8.95
CA TRP A 305 -22.86 -4.22 9.91
C TRP A 305 -22.76 -3.45 11.23
N LEU A 306 -21.55 -3.03 11.60
CA LEU A 306 -21.32 -2.15 12.73
C LEU A 306 -20.82 -0.79 12.26
N SER A 307 -21.31 0.27 12.91
CA SER A 307 -20.69 1.58 12.79
C SER A 307 -19.33 1.58 13.49
N ALA A 308 -18.46 2.53 13.14
CA ALA A 308 -17.17 2.72 13.84
C ALA A 308 -17.37 2.95 15.36
N ARG A 309 -18.44 3.67 15.72
CA ARG A 309 -18.85 3.92 17.11
C ARG A 309 -19.19 2.62 17.83
N ASP A 310 -20.07 1.82 17.24
CA ASP A 310 -20.52 0.58 17.90
C ASP A 310 -19.38 -0.43 17.99
N ALA A 311 -18.53 -0.51 16.96
CA ALA A 311 -17.35 -1.38 16.97
C ALA A 311 -16.40 -1.05 18.15
N ILE A 312 -16.02 0.23 18.33
CA ILE A 312 -15.10 0.57 19.42
C ILE A 312 -15.75 0.44 20.80
N ILE A 313 -17.04 0.76 20.94
CA ILE A 313 -17.76 0.63 22.22
C ILE A 313 -17.91 -0.85 22.61
N ILE A 314 -18.28 -1.73 21.67
CA ILE A 314 -18.37 -3.18 21.93
C ILE A 314 -17.01 -3.71 22.36
N ALA A 315 -15.93 -3.34 21.65
CA ALA A 315 -14.58 -3.77 21.99
C ALA A 315 -14.13 -3.27 23.37
N TYR A 316 -14.46 -2.02 23.69
CA TYR A 316 -14.16 -1.41 24.99
C TYR A 316 -14.85 -2.14 26.14
N TYR A 317 -16.18 -2.27 26.10
CA TYR A 317 -16.92 -2.92 27.19
C TYR A 317 -16.57 -4.40 27.34
N ARG A 318 -16.32 -5.10 26.22
CA ARG A 318 -15.86 -6.50 26.24
C ARG A 318 -14.50 -6.65 26.94
N GLY A 319 -13.58 -5.72 26.71
CA GLY A 319 -12.30 -5.67 27.41
C GLY A 319 -12.44 -5.25 28.88
N LEU A 320 -13.27 -4.25 29.17
CA LEU A 320 -13.49 -3.75 30.53
C LEU A 320 -14.05 -4.85 31.45
N HIS A 321 -15.06 -5.58 30.96
CA HIS A 321 -15.75 -6.61 31.74
C HIS A 321 -15.06 -7.97 31.73
N SER A 322 -14.05 -8.22 30.88
CA SER A 322 -13.30 -9.48 30.94
C SER A 322 -12.51 -9.66 32.25
N SER A 323 -12.29 -8.58 33.01
CA SER A 323 -11.76 -8.63 34.38
C SER A 323 -12.63 -9.46 35.34
N LYS A 324 -13.94 -9.58 35.07
CA LYS A 324 -14.89 -10.37 35.87
C LYS A 324 -14.82 -11.87 35.63
N ALA A 325 -14.00 -12.33 34.68
CA ALA A 325 -13.95 -13.74 34.32
C ALA A 325 -13.47 -14.58 35.51
N LYS A 326 -14.18 -15.66 35.79
CA LYS A 326 -13.92 -16.51 36.94
C LYS A 326 -14.20 -17.96 36.62
N SER A 327 -13.34 -18.85 37.10
CA SER A 327 -13.56 -20.29 36.99
C SER A 327 -14.91 -20.70 37.62
N PRO A 328 -15.69 -21.58 36.97
CA PRO A 328 -16.86 -22.18 37.61
C PRO A 328 -16.48 -23.20 38.70
N ASN A 329 -15.20 -23.60 38.77
CA ASN A 329 -14.70 -24.69 39.62
C ASN A 329 -13.96 -24.19 40.87
N GLY A 330 -13.88 -22.88 41.09
CA GLY A 330 -13.26 -22.33 42.29
C GLY A 330 -12.59 -20.97 42.08
N ASP A 331 -11.60 -20.68 42.93
CA ASP A 331 -10.78 -19.48 42.84
C ASP A 331 -9.52 -19.76 42.02
N MET A 332 -9.72 -20.00 40.72
CA MET A 332 -8.65 -20.34 39.78
C MET A 332 -8.66 -19.36 38.61
N GLN A 333 -7.46 -19.06 38.11
CA GLN A 333 -7.31 -18.28 36.89
C GLN A 333 -7.62 -19.15 35.67
N GLY A 334 -8.11 -18.51 34.61
CA GLY A 334 -8.32 -19.18 33.33
C GLY A 334 -7.09 -19.08 32.45
N ALA A 335 -6.82 -20.14 31.67
CA ALA A 335 -5.75 -20.17 30.68
C ALA A 335 -6.27 -20.68 29.32
N ILE A 336 -5.43 -20.50 28.30
CA ILE A 336 -5.68 -20.97 26.94
C ILE A 336 -4.40 -21.62 26.39
N MET A 337 -4.56 -22.74 25.69
CA MET A 337 -3.46 -23.47 25.05
C MET A 337 -3.79 -23.79 23.60
N ALA A 338 -2.86 -23.56 22.69
CA ALA A 338 -2.93 -24.09 21.34
C ALA A 338 -2.39 -25.51 21.32
N VAL A 339 -3.11 -26.43 20.66
CA VAL A 339 -2.79 -27.86 20.60
C VAL A 339 -2.80 -28.33 19.14
N GLY A 340 -1.79 -29.11 18.76
CA GLY A 340 -1.60 -29.67 17.43
C GLY A 340 -2.37 -30.98 17.21
N MET A 341 -3.68 -30.95 17.39
CA MET A 341 -4.56 -32.13 17.27
C MET A 341 -5.83 -31.83 16.47
N PRO A 342 -6.48 -32.84 15.88
CA PRO A 342 -7.83 -32.73 15.33
C PRO A 342 -8.86 -32.38 16.39
N MET A 343 -9.96 -31.73 15.98
CA MET A 343 -11.03 -31.33 16.89
C MET A 343 -11.73 -32.50 17.60
N GLY A 344 -11.85 -33.67 16.95
CA GLY A 344 -12.47 -34.86 17.55
C GLY A 344 -11.71 -35.30 18.81
N ASP A 345 -10.41 -35.53 18.67
CA ASP A 345 -9.54 -35.97 19.76
C ASP A 345 -9.52 -34.97 20.92
N VAL A 346 -9.56 -33.66 20.64
CA VAL A 346 -9.62 -32.63 21.69
C VAL A 346 -10.96 -32.61 22.41
N LEU A 347 -12.07 -32.90 21.72
CA LEU A 347 -13.37 -33.04 22.36
C LEU A 347 -13.38 -34.23 23.31
N GLU A 348 -12.82 -35.37 22.90
CA GLU A 348 -12.68 -36.55 23.77
C GLU A 348 -11.85 -36.23 25.02
N LEU A 349 -10.74 -35.50 24.87
CA LEU A 349 -9.93 -35.02 26.01
C LEU A 349 -10.72 -34.09 26.94
N CYS A 350 -11.57 -33.20 26.40
CA CYS A 350 -12.38 -32.31 27.22
C CYS A 350 -13.53 -33.04 27.95
N GLU A 351 -13.92 -34.23 27.46
CA GLU A 351 -14.96 -35.08 28.04
C GLU A 351 -14.40 -36.11 29.04
N ASP A 352 -13.09 -36.33 29.04
CA ASP A 352 -12.40 -37.19 30.02
C ASP A 352 -12.73 -36.75 31.46
N ALA A 353 -12.89 -37.70 32.36
CA ALA A 353 -13.26 -37.46 33.75
C ALA A 353 -12.32 -36.48 34.48
N ASP A 354 -11.03 -36.46 34.10
CA ASP A 354 -10.02 -35.58 34.72
C ASP A 354 -10.16 -34.11 34.28
N PHE A 355 -10.74 -33.87 33.10
CA PHE A 355 -10.84 -32.54 32.48
C PHE A 355 -12.28 -32.03 32.29
N ALA A 356 -13.28 -32.91 32.43
CA ALA A 356 -14.68 -32.61 32.22
C ALA A 356 -15.14 -31.42 33.09
N GLY A 357 -15.58 -30.36 32.42
CA GLY A 357 -16.04 -29.13 33.08
C GLY A 357 -14.91 -28.16 33.50
N ARG A 358 -13.64 -28.58 33.41
CA ARG A 358 -12.45 -27.73 33.62
C ARG A 358 -11.89 -27.21 32.30
N LEU A 359 -11.97 -27.99 31.23
CA LEU A 359 -11.52 -27.63 29.87
C LEU A 359 -12.68 -27.55 28.87
N ALA A 360 -12.51 -26.74 27.84
CA ALA A 360 -13.41 -26.64 26.70
C ALA A 360 -12.65 -26.30 25.41
N VAL A 361 -13.19 -26.72 24.26
CA VAL A 361 -12.71 -26.27 22.95
C VAL A 361 -13.10 -24.81 22.74
N ALA A 362 -12.10 -23.95 22.58
CA ALA A 362 -12.27 -22.51 22.37
C ALA A 362 -12.33 -22.13 20.88
N ALA A 363 -11.52 -22.78 20.04
CA ALA A 363 -11.52 -22.54 18.59
C ALA A 363 -10.94 -23.73 17.82
N CYS A 364 -11.49 -24.01 16.64
CA CYS A 364 -10.89 -24.91 15.65
C CYS A 364 -10.24 -24.05 14.56
N ASN A 365 -8.91 -23.94 14.56
CA ASN A 365 -8.16 -23.05 13.66
C ASN A 365 -7.79 -23.73 12.35
N SER A 366 -7.58 -25.06 12.37
CA SER A 366 -7.35 -25.88 11.20
C SER A 366 -7.72 -27.35 11.48
N SER A 367 -7.57 -28.23 10.48
CA SER A 367 -7.78 -29.67 10.64
C SER A 367 -6.84 -30.34 11.66
N SER A 368 -5.78 -29.65 12.09
CA SER A 368 -4.77 -30.16 13.02
C SER A 368 -4.32 -29.11 14.05
N SER A 369 -5.13 -28.08 14.28
CA SER A 369 -4.82 -27.03 15.25
C SER A 369 -6.09 -26.55 15.93
N VAL A 370 -6.17 -26.80 17.23
CA VAL A 370 -7.30 -26.47 18.08
C VAL A 370 -6.79 -25.64 19.26
N THR A 371 -7.61 -24.72 19.73
CA THR A 371 -7.35 -23.94 20.94
C THR A 371 -8.26 -24.44 22.04
N ILE A 372 -7.68 -24.79 23.18
CA ILE A 372 -8.36 -25.25 24.39
C ILE A 372 -8.34 -24.11 25.40
N SER A 373 -9.44 -23.92 26.12
CA SER A 373 -9.56 -22.93 27.18
C SER A 373 -10.20 -23.52 28.42
N GLY A 374 -9.70 -23.14 29.60
CA GLY A 374 -10.20 -23.70 30.84
C GLY A 374 -9.42 -23.24 32.07
N ASP A 375 -9.54 -24.01 33.15
CA ASP A 375 -8.82 -23.76 34.39
C ASP A 375 -7.30 -23.92 34.16
N VAL A 376 -6.50 -23.04 34.77
CA VAL A 376 -5.04 -23.00 34.55
C VAL A 376 -4.32 -24.29 34.98
N ASP A 377 -4.78 -24.92 36.05
CA ASP A 377 -4.25 -26.19 36.55
C ASP A 377 -4.53 -27.34 35.57
N ALA A 378 -5.76 -27.43 35.06
CA ALA A 378 -6.13 -28.41 34.03
C ALA A 378 -5.35 -28.23 32.73
N ILE A 379 -5.09 -26.98 32.33
CA ILE A 379 -4.24 -26.67 31.18
C ILE A 379 -2.80 -27.16 31.40
N HIS A 380 -2.24 -26.99 32.59
CA HIS A 380 -0.89 -27.48 32.91
C HIS A 380 -0.83 -29.01 33.04
N GLU A 381 -1.85 -29.64 33.61
CA GLU A 381 -1.98 -31.11 33.65
C GLU A 381 -2.01 -31.68 32.23
N LEU A 382 -2.84 -31.13 31.34
CA LEU A 382 -2.90 -31.56 29.95
C LEU A 382 -1.60 -31.26 29.20
N GLN A 383 -0.94 -30.14 29.49
CA GLN A 383 0.35 -29.81 28.89
C GLN A 383 1.40 -30.90 29.17
N LEU A 384 1.46 -31.42 30.41
CA LEU A 384 2.39 -32.50 30.76
C LEU A 384 2.09 -33.79 29.98
N VAL A 385 0.82 -34.12 29.78
CA VAL A 385 0.39 -35.27 28.97
C VAL A 385 0.84 -35.10 27.52
N LEU A 386 0.56 -33.93 26.92
CA LEU A 386 0.90 -33.66 25.53
C LEU A 386 2.42 -33.58 25.30
N ASP A 387 3.19 -33.12 26.29
CA ASP A 387 4.65 -33.11 26.25
C ASP A 387 5.22 -34.54 26.23
N ASP A 388 4.67 -35.46 27.03
CA ASP A 388 5.07 -36.88 27.04
C ASP A 388 4.74 -37.55 25.69
N GLU A 389 3.58 -37.24 25.13
CA GLU A 389 3.15 -37.71 23.80
C GLU A 389 3.88 -37.04 22.63
N ARG A 390 4.71 -36.01 22.91
CA ARG A 390 5.40 -35.17 21.91
C ARG A 390 4.44 -34.49 20.94
N THR A 391 3.26 -34.17 21.40
CA THR A 391 2.24 -33.42 20.66
C THR A 391 2.49 -31.92 20.85
N PHE A 392 2.42 -31.16 19.75
CA PHE A 392 2.60 -29.71 19.82
C PHE A 392 1.57 -29.09 20.76
N ASN A 393 2.06 -28.39 21.78
CA ASN A 393 1.24 -27.63 22.69
C ASN A 393 1.95 -26.31 23.04
N ARG A 394 1.16 -25.24 23.22
CA ARG A 394 1.69 -23.94 23.63
C ARG A 394 0.64 -23.15 24.41
N VAL A 395 0.89 -22.94 25.70
CA VAL A 395 0.11 -22.01 26.52
C VAL A 395 0.27 -20.59 25.98
N LEU A 396 -0.85 -19.91 25.76
CA LEU A 396 -0.90 -18.57 25.20
C LEU A 396 -0.73 -17.53 26.31
N LYS A 397 -0.13 -16.38 25.97
CA LYS A 397 0.04 -15.24 26.88
C LYS A 397 -1.26 -14.44 27.00
N VAL A 398 -2.27 -15.06 27.62
CA VAL A 398 -3.56 -14.44 27.94
C VAL A 398 -3.94 -14.85 29.37
N ASP A 399 -4.51 -13.93 30.12
CA ASP A 399 -4.85 -14.11 31.54
C ASP A 399 -6.30 -14.55 31.76
N LYS A 400 -7.03 -14.85 30.67
CA LYS A 400 -8.44 -15.24 30.67
C LYS A 400 -8.68 -16.46 29.79
N ALA A 401 -9.56 -17.33 30.26
CA ALA A 401 -10.07 -18.48 29.53
C ALA A 401 -11.28 -18.10 28.63
N TYR A 402 -11.02 -17.37 27.55
CA TYR A 402 -12.03 -17.02 26.55
C TYR A 402 -12.68 -18.24 25.89
N HIS A 403 -13.96 -18.13 25.52
CA HIS A 403 -14.75 -19.22 24.93
C HIS A 403 -14.89 -20.45 25.83
N SER A 404 -14.86 -20.22 27.15
CA SER A 404 -15.18 -21.22 28.16
C SER A 404 -16.23 -20.67 29.12
N ARG A 405 -16.66 -21.52 30.07
CA ARG A 405 -17.57 -21.13 31.15
C ARG A 405 -17.04 -19.99 32.03
N HIS A 406 -15.73 -19.70 31.99
CA HIS A 406 -15.11 -18.58 32.70
C HIS A 406 -15.68 -17.22 32.30
N MET A 407 -16.21 -17.10 31.08
CA MET A 407 -16.75 -15.85 30.56
C MET A 407 -18.20 -15.60 30.97
N LEU A 408 -18.90 -16.57 31.57
CA LEU A 408 -20.30 -16.42 31.97
C LEU A 408 -20.54 -15.25 32.94
N PRO A 409 -19.67 -14.96 33.93
CA PRO A 409 -19.84 -13.78 34.80
C PRO A 409 -19.56 -12.44 34.11
N CYS A 410 -18.93 -12.47 32.92
CA CYS A 410 -18.60 -11.27 32.13
C CYS A 410 -19.72 -10.89 31.15
N ALA A 411 -20.51 -11.87 30.71
CA ALA A 411 -21.62 -11.73 29.77
C ALA A 411 -22.89 -11.27 30.51
#